data_AF-A0A7G6U397-F1
#
_entry.id   AF-A0A7G6U397-F1
#
_cell.length_a   1.000
_cell.length_b   1.000
_cell.length_c   1.000
_cell.angle_alpha   90.00
_cell.angle_beta   90.00
_cell.angle_gamma   90.00
#
_symmetry.space_group_name_H-M   'P 1'
#
loop_
_entity.id
_entity.type
_entity.pdbx_description
1 polymer ?
#
loop_
_entity_poly.entity_id
_entity_poly.type
_entity_poly.pdbx_seq_one_letter_code
_entity_poly.pdbx_strand_id
1 'polypeptide(L)' 'MSEDLLRQVAAELNKAPGAAERTPRMTGLVVENNTRAATAAVQDMACDSTPYAYQAWLAGMDKR' A
#
# COMPACT_ATOMS: atom_id res chain seq x y z
N MET A 1 21.06 17.51 10.70
CA MET A 1 21.29 16.20 11.38
C MET A 1 22.42 15.51 10.64
N SER A 2 23.52 15.15 11.30
CA SER A 2 24.69 14.54 10.64
C SER A 2 24.32 13.17 10.04
N GLU A 3 24.84 12.84 8.85
CA GLU A 3 24.61 11.55 8.19
C GLU A 3 25.08 10.37 9.06
N ASP A 4 26.17 10.56 9.80
CA ASP A 4 26.70 9.54 10.72
C ASP A 4 25.75 9.29 11.89
N LEU A 5 25.09 10.33 12.38
CA LEU A 5 24.07 10.20 13.43
C LEU A 5 22.87 9.40 12.92
N LEU A 6 22.44 9.62 11.67
CA LEU A 6 21.34 8.86 11.07
C LEU A 6 21.70 7.38 10.89
N ARG A 7 22.93 7.07 10.45
CA ARG A 7 23.41 5.68 10.33
C ARG A 7 23.47 4.98 11.68
N GLN A 8 23.91 5.68 12.72
CA GLN A 8 23.98 5.13 14.07
C GLN A 8 22.58 4.82 14.63
N VAL A 9 21.64 5.76 14.49
CA VAL A 9 20.24 5.56 14.89
C VAL A 9 19.61 4.38 14.14
N ALA A 10 19.84 4.26 12.83
CA ALA A 10 19.34 3.12 12.05
C ALA A 10 19.93 1.78 12.53
N ALA A 11 21.23 1.75 12.86
CA ALA A 11 21.88 0.56 13.38
C ALA A 11 21.31 0.12 14.74
N GLU A 12 21.00 1.07 15.63
CA GLU A 12 20.38 0.77 16.93
C GLU A 12 18.93 0.28 16.76
N LEU A 13 18.15 0.91 15.89
CA LEU A 13 16.77 0.50 15.61
C LEU A 13 16.68 -0.90 15.00
N ASN A 14 17.70 -1.33 14.25
CA ASN A 14 17.78 -2.68 13.68
C ASN A 14 18.18 -3.75 14.71
N LYS A 15 18.75 -3.36 15.85
CA LYS A 15 19.06 -4.27 16.97
C LYS A 15 17.93 -4.40 17.98
N ALA A 16 16.88 -3.57 17.85
CA ALA A 16 15.75 -3.60 18.76
C ALA A 16 15.05 -4.99 18.76
N PRO A 17 14.55 -5.47 19.91
CA PRO A 17 13.73 -6.68 19.96
C PRO A 17 12.57 -6.62 18.96
N GLY A 18 12.38 -7.70 18.20
CA GLY A 18 11.34 -7.76 17.16
C GLY A 18 11.66 -6.99 15.88
N ALA A 19 12.85 -6.40 15.72
CA ALA A 19 13.27 -5.79 14.45
C ALA A 19 13.29 -6.81 13.30
N ALA A 20 13.73 -8.04 13.56
CA ALA A 20 13.72 -9.13 12.59
C ALA A 20 12.30 -9.49 12.08
N GLU A 21 11.28 -9.21 12.88
CA GLU A 21 9.89 -9.48 12.53
C GLU A 21 9.22 -8.32 11.77
N ARG A 22 9.82 -7.13 11.74
CA ARG A 22 9.23 -5.96 11.05
C ARG A 22 9.01 -6.23 9.56
N THR A 23 10.00 -6.80 8.89
CA THR A 23 9.92 -7.14 7.47
C THR A 23 8.80 -8.14 7.18
N PRO A 24 8.75 -9.34 7.81
CA PRO A 24 7.66 -10.28 7.54
C PRO A 24 6.29 -9.75 7.96
N ARG A 25 6.17 -9.00 9.06
CA ARG A 25 4.91 -8.34 9.45
C ARG A 25 4.46 -7.32 8.40
N MET A 26 5.38 -6.50 7.87
CA MET A 26 5.03 -5.55 6.83
C MET A 26 4.65 -6.22 5.52
N THR A 27 5.34 -7.29 5.13
CA THR A 27 4.95 -8.06 3.94
C THR A 27 3.50 -8.54 4.05
N GLY A 28 3.10 -9.07 5.22
CA GLY A 28 1.70 -9.46 5.47
C GLY A 28 0.72 -8.30 5.33
N LEU A 29 1.01 -7.16 5.95
CA LEU A 29 0.16 -5.97 5.89
C LEU A 29 0.04 -5.35 4.49
N VAL A 30 1.10 -5.42 3.68
CA VAL A 30 1.07 -4.94 2.29
C VAL A 30 0.19 -5.85 1.44
N VAL A 31 0.35 -7.17 1.57
CA VAL A 31 -0.48 -8.15 0.84
C VAL A 31 -1.95 -7.98 1.22
N GLU A 32 -2.25 -7.86 2.52
CA GLU A 32 -3.62 -7.67 3.00
C GLU A 32 -4.25 -6.38 2.48
N ASN A 33 -3.55 -5.24 2.57
CA ASN A 33 -4.06 -3.96 2.07
C ASN A 33 -4.28 -3.98 0.56
N ASN A 34 -3.33 -4.52 -0.19
CA ASN A 34 -3.46 -4.62 -1.64
C ASN A 34 -4.64 -5.52 -2.04
N THR A 35 -4.85 -6.61 -1.30
CA THR A 35 -5.98 -7.52 -1.53
C THR A 35 -7.30 -6.80 -1.24
N ARG A 36 -7.40 -6.10 -0.11
CA ARG A 36 -8.59 -5.32 0.27
C ARG A 36 -8.92 -4.24 -0.74
N ALA A 37 -7.91 -3.48 -1.19
CA ALA A 37 -8.07 -2.45 -2.20
C ALA A 37 -8.52 -3.03 -3.55
N ALA A 38 -7.94 -4.16 -3.97
CA ALA A 38 -8.34 -4.84 -5.20
C ALA A 38 -9.79 -5.36 -5.12
N THR A 39 -10.19 -5.97 -3.99
CA THR A 39 -11.56 -6.45 -3.79
C THR A 39 -12.56 -5.28 -3.81
N ALA A 40 -12.26 -4.19 -3.10
CA ALA A 40 -13.12 -3.00 -3.11
C ALA A 40 -13.21 -2.39 -4.51
N ALA A 41 -12.10 -2.33 -5.25
CA ALA A 41 -12.09 -1.85 -6.63
C ALA A 41 -12.98 -2.72 -7.53
N VAL A 42 -12.90 -4.05 -7.44
CA VAL A 42 -13.76 -4.97 -8.21
C VAL A 42 -15.25 -4.80 -7.85
N GLN A 43 -15.57 -4.56 -6.58
CA GLN A 43 -16.95 -4.34 -6.13
C GLN A 43 -17.53 -2.99 -6.56
N ASP A 44 -16.71 -1.92 -6.54
CA ASP A 44 -17.13 -0.57 -6.98
C ASP A 44 -17.08 -0.43 -8.51
N MET A 45 -16.41 -1.35 -9.21
CA MET A 45 -16.37 -1.37 -10.67
C MET A 45 -17.77 -1.72 -11.18
N ALA A 46 -18.51 -0.71 -11.63
CA ALA A 46 -19.73 -0.92 -12.38
C ALA A 46 -19.42 -1.87 -13.54
N CYS A 47 -20.08 -3.04 -13.55
CA CYS A 47 -19.96 -4.00 -14.65
C CYS A 47 -20.70 -3.43 -15.86
N ASP A 48 -20.05 -2.47 -16.51
CA ASP A 48 -20.48 -1.85 -17.74
C ASP A 48 -19.67 -2.50 -18.87
N SER A 49 -20.34 -3.35 -19.65
CA SER A 49 -19.75 -4.05 -20.80
C SER A 49 -19.69 -3.17 -22.04
N THR A 50 -20.07 -1.89 -21.94
CA THR A 50 -19.96 -0.95 -23.04
C THR A 50 -18.51 -0.48 -23.23
N PRO A 51 -18.12 -0.07 -24.44
CA PRO A 51 -16.76 0.43 -24.71
C PRO A 51 -16.34 1.66 -23.89
N TYR A 52 -17.27 2.31 -23.18
CA TYR A 52 -17.08 3.59 -22.50
C TYR A 52 -16.94 3.45 -20.97
N ALA A 53 -17.09 2.24 -20.43
CA ALA A 53 -17.05 1.96 -19.00
C ALA A 53 -15.79 2.48 -18.30
N TYR A 54 -14.62 2.26 -18.91
CA TYR A 54 -13.34 2.71 -18.36
C TYR A 54 -13.22 4.24 -18.30
N GLN A 55 -13.70 4.95 -19.33
CA GLN A 55 -13.71 6.42 -19.35
C GLN A 55 -14.67 6.99 -18.30
N ALA A 56 -15.85 6.38 -18.14
CA ALA A 56 -16.83 6.78 -17.14
C ALA A 56 -16.32 6.58 -15.70
N TRP A 57 -15.64 5.45 -15.43
CA TRP A 57 -15.01 5.18 -14.14
C TRP A 57 -13.90 6.18 -13.81
N LEU A 58 -13.02 6.48 -14.77
CA LEU A 58 -11.97 7.51 -14.60
C LEU A 58 -12.56 8.88 -14.26
N ALA A 59 -13.61 9.31 -14.97
CA ALA A 59 -14.28 10.59 -14.71
C ALA A 59 -15.02 10.65 -13.37
N GLY A 60 -15.41 9.49 -12.82
CA GLY A 60 -16.01 9.38 -11.49
C GLY A 60 -14.96 9.42 -10.36
N MET A 61 -13.80 8.81 -10.58
CA MET A 61 -12.68 8.83 -9.63
C MET A 61 -12.09 10.23 -9.47
N ASP A 62 -11.95 11.00 -10.55
CA ASP A 62 -11.38 12.37 -10.54
C ASP A 62 -12.26 13.39 -9.77
N LYS A 63 -13.50 13.03 -9.46
CA LYS A 63 -14.46 13.88 -8.73
C LYS A 63 -14.57 13.56 -7.23
N ARG A 64 -13.89 12.50 -6.75
CA ARG A 64 -13.84 12.12 -5.33
C ARG A 64 -12.56 12.66 -4.70
#